data_AF-A0A1M7NPZ8-F1
#
_entry.id   AF-A0A1M7NPZ8-F1
#
_cell.length_a   1.000
_cell.length_b   1.000
_cell.length_c   1.000
_cell.angle_alpha   90.00
_cell.angle_beta   90.00
_cell.angle_gamma   90.00
#
_symmetry.space_group_name_H-M   'P 1'
#
loop_
_entity.id
_entity.type
_entity.pdbx_description
1 polymer ?
#
loop_
_entity_poly.entity_id
_entity_poly.type
_entity_poly.pdbx_seq_one_letter_code
_entity_poly.pdbx_strand_id
1 'polypeptide(L)'
;MPLETVFSHYRYDPLDRLASRASLVGAISQVFYRTHTRVTDLDGGERRSVFHYARQLLACQAVIGHAHSASLTAVDPQNSVLSAIGIDQAVAMAYTPYGHRLPIDHVPGFNGEPPDPITGDYWLGNGYRAYNPTLMCFNSPDS
;
A
#
# COMPACT_ATOMS: atom_id res chain seq x y z
N MET A 1 27.55 7.21 -12.70
CA MET A 1 26.86 7.58 -11.44
C MET A 1 26.84 6.34 -10.57
N PRO A 2 27.45 6.33 -9.37
CA PRO A 2 27.31 5.18 -8.48
C PRO A 2 25.84 5.07 -8.06
N LEU A 3 25.28 3.85 -8.10
CA LEU A 3 23.96 3.56 -7.55
C LEU A 3 24.05 3.67 -6.03
N GLU A 4 23.40 4.67 -5.44
CA GLU A 4 23.17 4.68 -4.00
C GLU A 4 22.21 3.54 -3.65
N THR A 5 22.73 2.56 -2.91
CA THR A 5 21.90 1.45 -2.42
C THR A 5 21.02 1.96 -1.29
N VAL A 6 19.70 2.00 -1.53
CA VAL A 6 18.70 2.29 -0.51
C VAL A 6 18.35 1.00 0.21
N PHE A 7 18.37 1.02 1.54
CA PHE A 7 18.01 -0.12 2.40
C PHE A 7 16.70 0.14 3.14
N SER A 8 15.90 -0.91 3.30
CA SER A 8 14.65 -0.91 4.05
C SER A 8 14.62 -2.06 5.07
N HIS A 9 14.18 -1.77 6.29
CA HIS A 9 13.94 -2.75 7.33
C HIS A 9 12.45 -2.99 7.52
N TYR A 10 12.06 -4.26 7.47
CA TYR A 10 10.71 -4.73 7.69
C TYR A 10 10.64 -5.40 9.07
N ARG A 11 9.63 -5.06 9.86
CA ARG A 11 9.37 -5.72 11.16
C ARG A 11 7.96 -6.28 11.17
N TYR A 12 7.82 -7.40 11.86
CA TYR A 12 6.57 -8.15 11.93
C TYR A 12 6.05 -8.18 13.37
N ASP A 13 4.74 -8.27 13.52
CA ASP A 13 4.10 -8.52 14.82
C ASP A 13 4.13 -10.03 15.17
N PRO A 14 3.73 -10.43 16.39
CA PRO A 14 3.71 -11.84 16.79
C PRO A 14 2.72 -12.74 16.03
N LEU A 15 1.96 -12.19 15.08
CA LEU A 15 1.06 -12.94 14.18
C LEU A 15 1.61 -13.00 12.76
N ASP A 16 2.92 -12.72 12.58
CA ASP A 16 3.64 -12.68 11.31
C ASP A 16 3.05 -11.70 10.28
N ARG A 17 2.49 -10.58 10.77
CA ARG A 17 1.99 -9.49 9.91
C ARG A 17 2.97 -8.34 9.90
N LEU A 18 3.15 -7.70 8.74
CA LEU A 18 4.03 -6.54 8.59
C LEU A 18 3.58 -5.40 9.51
N ALA A 19 4.35 -5.09 10.53
CA ALA A 19 4.02 -4.06 11.53
C ALA A 19 4.66 -2.70 11.20
N SER A 20 5.88 -2.71 10.64
CA SER A 20 6.56 -1.46 10.28
C SER A 20 7.56 -1.63 9.15
N ARG A 21 7.77 -0.54 8.43
CA ARG A 21 8.78 -0.39 7.38
C ARG A 21 9.64 0.82 7.72
N ALA A 22 10.95 0.71 7.63
CA ALA A 22 11.85 1.83 7.91
C ALA A 22 12.95 1.88 6.86
N SER A 23 13.00 2.97 6.08
CA SER A 23 14.19 3.28 5.30
C SER A 23 15.32 3.69 6.26
N LEU A 24 16.57 3.31 5.97
CA LEU A 24 17.71 3.60 6.84
C LEU A 24 17.93 5.10 7.11
N VAL A 25 17.44 5.97 6.22
CA VAL A 25 17.60 7.43 6.28
C VAL A 25 16.23 8.14 6.40
N GLY A 26 15.13 7.38 6.43
CA GLY A 26 13.77 7.91 6.31
C GLY A 26 12.91 7.75 7.56
N ALA A 27 11.67 8.24 7.47
CA ALA A 27 10.66 8.03 8.49
C ALA A 27 10.27 6.55 8.60
N ILE A 28 9.88 6.13 9.80
CA ILE A 28 9.32 4.80 10.04
C ILE A 28 7.85 4.85 9.65
N SER A 29 7.44 3.98 8.74
CA SER A 29 6.03 3.72 8.46
C SER A 29 5.51 2.59 9.35
N GLN A 30 4.32 2.73 9.91
CA GLN A 30 3.65 1.70 10.72
C GLN A 30 2.35 1.27 10.06
N VAL A 31 2.01 0.00 10.20
CA VAL A 31 0.83 -0.61 9.61
C VAL A 31 -0.04 -1.19 10.72
N PHE A 32 -1.35 -0.92 10.65
CA PHE A 32 -2.32 -1.36 11.64
C PHE A 32 -3.44 -2.17 10.98
N TYR A 33 -3.85 -3.21 11.69
CA TYR A 33 -4.81 -4.19 11.20
C TYR A 33 -6.06 -4.21 12.08
N ARG A 34 -7.21 -4.35 11.45
CA ARG A 34 -8.44 -4.78 12.10
C ARG A 34 -8.69 -6.22 11.66
N THR A 35 -8.63 -7.14 12.62
CA THR A 35 -8.62 -8.59 12.37
C THR A 35 -7.55 -9.00 11.35
N HIS A 36 -7.93 -9.32 10.11
CA HIS A 36 -7.04 -9.74 9.01
C HIS A 36 -6.94 -8.71 7.89
N THR A 37 -7.52 -7.52 8.06
CA THR A 37 -7.53 -6.46 7.05
C THR A 37 -6.68 -5.30 7.51
N ARG A 38 -5.75 -4.87 6.67
CA ARG A 38 -5.00 -3.63 6.86
C ARG A 38 -5.96 -2.45 6.78
N VAL A 39 -5.95 -1.58 7.79
CA VAL A 39 -6.92 -0.47 7.91
C VAL A 39 -6.28 0.90 8.00
N THR A 40 -5.09 0.99 8.57
CA THR A 40 -4.43 2.27 8.80
C THR A 40 -2.94 2.15 8.59
N ASP A 41 -2.36 3.14 7.93
CA ASP A 41 -0.93 3.33 7.79
C ASP A 41 -0.55 4.68 8.38
N LEU A 42 0.60 4.71 9.05
CA LEU A 42 1.28 5.94 9.44
C LEU A 42 2.57 6.00 8.65
N ASP A 43 2.86 7.12 8.00
CA ASP A 43 4.10 7.31 7.25
C ASP A 43 4.55 8.77 7.32
N GLY A 44 5.70 9.05 7.93
CA GLY A 44 6.28 10.39 7.94
C GLY A 44 5.39 11.53 8.46
N GLY A 45 4.37 11.24 9.28
CA GLY A 45 3.39 12.21 9.78
C GLY A 45 2.08 12.27 8.99
N GLU A 46 1.97 11.56 7.86
CA GLU A 46 0.70 11.25 7.21
C GLU A 46 0.07 10.02 7.87
N ARG A 47 -1.20 10.14 8.25
CA ARG A 47 -2.04 8.98 8.59
C ARG A 47 -2.98 8.70 7.45
N ARG A 48 -2.91 7.49 6.91
CA ARG A 48 -3.86 6.99 5.92
C ARG A 48 -4.78 5.96 6.55
N SER A 49 -6.08 6.03 6.27
CA SER A 49 -7.06 5.06 6.75
C SER A 49 -7.99 4.67 5.63
N VAL A 50 -8.26 3.37 5.52
CA VAL A 50 -9.11 2.82 4.46
C VAL A 50 -10.44 2.35 5.04
N PHE A 51 -11.51 2.61 4.31
CA PHE A 51 -12.84 2.15 4.66
C PHE A 51 -13.24 0.99 3.75
N HIS A 52 -13.55 -0.13 4.38
CA HIS A 52 -14.02 -1.33 3.71
C HIS A 52 -15.45 -1.63 4.09
N TYR A 53 -16.23 -2.07 3.11
CA TYR A 53 -17.48 -2.79 3.33
C TYR A 53 -17.35 -4.18 2.72
N ALA A 54 -17.62 -5.20 3.54
CA ALA A 54 -17.27 -6.59 3.24
C ALA A 54 -15.79 -6.71 2.82
N ARG A 55 -15.52 -6.99 1.53
CA ARG A 55 -14.16 -7.14 0.97
C ARG A 55 -13.74 -6.01 0.03
N GLN A 56 -14.59 -5.00 -0.17
CA GLN A 56 -14.33 -3.92 -1.11
C GLN A 56 -13.81 -2.67 -0.40
N LEU A 57 -12.73 -2.11 -0.91
CA LEU A 57 -12.18 -0.82 -0.49
C LEU A 57 -13.01 0.30 -1.15
N LEU A 58 -13.77 1.03 -0.34
CA LEU A 58 -14.75 2.01 -0.81
C LEU A 58 -14.27 3.46 -0.65
N ALA A 59 -13.40 3.72 0.32
CA ALA A 59 -12.84 5.04 0.52
C ALA A 59 -11.45 4.98 1.17
N CYS A 60 -10.68 6.04 0.95
CA CYS A 60 -9.42 6.31 1.62
C CYS A 60 -9.49 7.71 2.25
N GLN A 61 -8.97 7.86 3.45
CA GLN A 61 -8.77 9.13 4.11
C GLN A 61 -7.28 9.32 4.40
N ALA A 62 -6.74 10.48 4.04
CA ALA A 62 -5.40 10.90 4.44
C ALA A 62 -5.49 12.11 5.38
N VAL A 63 -4.65 12.12 6.41
CA VAL A 63 -4.54 13.20 7.38
C VAL A 63 -3.08 13.58 7.53
N ILE A 64 -2.76 14.84 7.28
CA ILE A 64 -1.41 15.40 7.42
C ILE A 64 -1.52 16.61 8.35
N GLY A 65 -1.06 16.47 9.60
CA GLY A 65 -1.28 17.48 10.63
C GLY A 65 -2.78 17.73 10.86
N HIS A 66 -3.26 18.93 10.50
CA HIS A 66 -4.69 19.31 10.56
C HIS A 66 -5.41 19.27 9.21
N ALA A 67 -4.71 18.95 8.12
CA ALA A 67 -5.31 18.82 6.81
C ALA A 67 -5.93 17.43 6.65
N HIS A 68 -7.17 17.38 6.16
CA HIS A 68 -7.90 16.15 5.90
C HIS A 68 -8.28 16.08 4.43
N SER A 69 -7.99 14.94 3.80
CA SER A 69 -8.49 14.61 2.46
C SER A 69 -9.16 13.24 2.48
N ALA A 70 -10.19 13.08 1.67
CA ALA A 70 -10.89 11.82 1.50
C ALA A 70 -11.15 11.58 0.01
N SER A 71 -11.05 10.33 -0.41
CA SER A 71 -11.38 9.89 -1.75
C SER A 71 -12.27 8.65 -1.70
N LEU A 72 -13.25 8.61 -2.61
CA LEU A 72 -14.05 7.42 -2.89
C LEU A 72 -13.34 6.61 -3.97
N THR A 73 -13.33 5.29 -3.81
CA THR A 73 -12.58 4.39 -4.68
C THR A 73 -13.50 3.46 -5.45
N ALA A 74 -13.21 3.26 -6.73
CA ALA A 74 -13.76 2.16 -7.52
C ALA A 74 -12.70 1.07 -7.62
N VAL A 75 -13.10 -0.18 -7.34
CA VAL A 75 -12.19 -1.34 -7.33
C VAL A 75 -12.68 -2.43 -8.28
N ASP A 76 -11.74 -3.23 -8.78
CA ASP A 76 -12.05 -4.46 -9.50
C ASP A 76 -12.47 -5.60 -8.53
N PRO A 77 -12.89 -6.78 -9.02
CA PRO A 77 -13.23 -7.92 -8.16
C PRO A 77 -12.07 -8.45 -7.31
N GLN A 78 -10.82 -8.18 -7.69
CA GLN A 78 -9.61 -8.49 -6.93
C GLN A 78 -9.22 -7.37 -5.95
N ASN A 79 -10.08 -6.36 -5.77
CA ASN A 79 -9.88 -5.20 -4.91
C ASN A 79 -8.76 -4.23 -5.36
N SER A 80 -8.26 -4.35 -6.59
CA SER A 80 -7.33 -3.35 -7.15
C SER A 80 -8.08 -2.05 -7.42
N VAL A 81 -7.52 -0.92 -6.98
CA VAL A 81 -8.19 0.38 -7.16
C VAL A 81 -8.02 0.87 -8.59
N LEU A 82 -9.13 0.99 -9.33
CA LEU A 82 -9.19 1.46 -10.72
C LEU A 82 -9.41 2.97 -10.83
N SER A 83 -10.06 3.58 -9.84
CA SER A 83 -10.16 5.03 -9.75
C SER A 83 -10.33 5.49 -8.31
N ALA A 84 -9.88 6.72 -8.04
CA ALA A 84 -10.10 7.41 -6.77
C ALA A 84 -10.55 8.84 -7.04
N ILE A 85 -11.65 9.25 -6.41
CA ILE A 85 -12.29 10.56 -6.60
C ILE A 85 -12.35 11.25 -5.25
N GLY A 86 -11.57 12.31 -5.09
CA GLY A 86 -11.63 13.25 -3.97
C GLY A 86 -12.36 14.54 -4.34
N ILE A 87 -12.32 15.53 -3.44
CA ILE A 87 -13.00 16.82 -3.62
C ILE A 87 -12.43 17.60 -4.81
N ASP A 88 -11.09 17.66 -4.94
CA ASP A 88 -10.41 18.48 -5.95
C ASP A 88 -9.73 17.67 -7.06
N GLN A 89 -9.74 16.33 -6.95
CA GLN A 89 -8.97 15.46 -7.84
C GLN A 89 -9.68 14.14 -8.13
N ALA A 90 -9.62 13.71 -9.38
CA ALA A 90 -10.01 12.38 -9.81
C ALA A 90 -8.83 11.72 -10.51
N VAL A 91 -8.47 10.53 -10.06
CA VAL A 91 -7.35 9.75 -10.60
C VAL A 91 -7.90 8.44 -11.13
N ALA A 92 -7.62 8.15 -12.39
CA ALA A 92 -7.83 6.83 -12.98
C ALA A 92 -6.52 6.04 -12.97
N MET A 93 -6.61 4.75 -12.72
CA MET A 93 -5.48 3.83 -12.61
C MET A 93 -5.67 2.66 -13.55
N ALA A 94 -4.60 2.31 -14.26
CA ALA A 94 -4.50 1.11 -15.07
C ALA A 94 -3.32 0.28 -14.59
N TYR A 95 -3.51 -1.03 -14.57
CA TYR A 95 -2.49 -2.01 -14.21
C TYR A 95 -2.24 -2.91 -15.41
N THR A 96 -1.01 -3.39 -15.55
CA THR A 96 -0.81 -4.61 -16.35
C THR A 96 -1.57 -5.77 -15.72
N PRO A 97 -1.81 -6.89 -16.43
CA PRO A 97 -2.44 -8.07 -15.84
C PRO A 97 -1.79 -8.58 -14.56
N TYR A 98 -0.50 -8.26 -14.36
CA TYR A 98 0.29 -8.66 -13.20
C TYR A 98 0.50 -7.53 -12.18
N GLY A 99 -0.28 -6.45 -12.25
CA GLY A 99 -0.30 -5.40 -11.22
C GLY A 99 0.76 -4.31 -11.38
N HIS A 100 1.54 -4.32 -12.46
CA HIS A 100 2.56 -3.30 -12.70
C HIS A 100 1.92 -1.97 -13.10
N ARG A 101 2.33 -0.91 -12.42
CA ARG A 101 1.99 0.48 -12.72
C ARG A 101 3.05 1.41 -12.13
N LEU A 102 3.09 2.66 -12.59
CA LEU A 102 3.84 3.69 -11.87
C LEU A 102 3.16 4.00 -10.53
N PRO A 103 3.94 4.21 -9.45
CA PRO A 103 3.38 4.64 -8.17
C PRO A 103 2.58 5.94 -8.32
N ILE A 104 1.47 6.02 -7.60
CA ILE A 104 0.67 7.23 -7.46
C ILE A 104 0.47 7.37 -5.97
N ASP A 105 0.81 8.54 -5.47
CA ASP A 105 0.76 8.81 -4.05
C ASP A 105 -0.68 8.76 -3.54
N HIS A 106 -0.82 8.47 -2.25
CA HIS A 106 -2.08 8.64 -1.50
C HIS A 106 -3.23 7.67 -1.82
N VAL A 107 -3.07 6.71 -2.75
CA VAL A 107 -4.13 5.74 -3.09
C VAL A 107 -3.61 4.28 -3.03
N PRO A 108 -4.35 3.36 -2.37
CA PRO A 108 -4.06 1.93 -2.43
C PRO A 108 -4.00 1.43 -3.88
N GLY A 109 -3.15 0.45 -4.16
CA GLY A 109 -2.85 -0.01 -5.50
C GLY A 109 -3.51 -1.34 -5.85
N PHE A 110 -2.70 -2.24 -6.41
CA PHE A 110 -3.09 -3.58 -6.79
C PHE A 110 -3.51 -4.40 -5.56
N ASN A 111 -4.59 -5.18 -5.69
CA ASN A 111 -5.15 -5.99 -4.60
C ASN A 111 -5.51 -5.17 -3.34
N GLY A 112 -5.72 -3.86 -3.49
CA GLY A 112 -6.02 -2.93 -2.39
C GLY A 112 -4.83 -2.60 -1.50
N GLU A 113 -3.61 -2.97 -1.89
CA GLU A 113 -2.39 -2.69 -1.15
C GLU A 113 -1.56 -1.62 -1.88
N PRO A 114 -0.99 -0.62 -1.19
CA PRO A 114 -0.03 0.31 -1.78
C PRO A 114 1.28 -0.42 -2.12
N PRO A 115 1.93 -0.09 -3.25
CA PRO A 115 3.26 -0.61 -3.53
C PRO A 115 4.26 -0.13 -2.47
N ASP A 116 5.30 -0.92 -2.22
CA ASP A 116 6.45 -0.52 -1.44
C ASP A 116 7.13 0.68 -2.14
N PRO A 117 7.37 1.80 -1.45
CA PRO A 117 7.89 3.01 -2.08
C PRO A 117 9.33 2.86 -2.59
N ILE A 118 10.08 1.85 -2.11
CA ILE A 118 11.47 1.62 -2.50
C ILE A 118 11.53 0.55 -3.59
N THR A 119 10.88 -0.60 -3.40
CA THR A 119 11.00 -1.72 -4.34
C THR A 119 9.95 -1.73 -5.43
N GLY A 120 8.80 -1.08 -5.21
CA GLY A 120 7.61 -1.18 -6.08
C GLY A 120 6.85 -2.51 -5.93
N ASP A 121 7.28 -3.39 -5.03
CA ASP A 121 6.62 -4.66 -4.76
C ASP A 121 5.35 -4.48 -3.92
N TYR A 122 4.45 -5.46 -3.95
CA TYR A 122 3.28 -5.50 -3.08
C TYR A 122 3.49 -6.52 -1.95
N TRP A 123 3.37 -6.06 -0.70
CA TRP A 123 3.46 -6.91 0.51
C TRP A 123 2.13 -7.62 0.79
N LEU A 124 1.81 -8.62 -0.03
CA LEU A 124 0.52 -9.32 0.01
C LEU A 124 0.43 -10.32 1.16
N GLY A 125 -0.80 -10.67 1.54
CA GLY A 125 -1.06 -11.58 2.66
C GLY A 125 -0.68 -10.96 4.01
N ASN A 126 -0.96 -9.66 4.19
CA ASN A 126 -0.55 -8.89 5.37
C ASN A 126 0.98 -8.86 5.60
N GLY A 127 1.76 -8.89 4.52
CA GLY A 127 3.22 -8.90 4.59
C GLY A 127 3.87 -10.27 4.49
N TYR A 128 3.09 -11.35 4.38
CA TYR A 128 3.61 -12.72 4.29
C TYR A 128 4.62 -12.91 3.13
N ARG A 129 4.30 -12.40 1.93
CA ARG A 129 5.21 -12.48 0.77
C ARG A 129 5.20 -11.20 -0.04
N ALA A 130 6.40 -10.76 -0.44
CA ALA A 130 6.57 -9.71 -1.45
C ALA A 130 6.25 -10.27 -2.84
N TYR A 131 5.26 -9.68 -3.50
CA TYR A 131 4.93 -9.93 -4.89
C TYR A 131 5.53 -8.84 -5.78
N ASN A 132 6.37 -9.25 -6.74
CA ASN A 132 7.00 -8.33 -7.67
C ASN A 132 6.16 -8.25 -8.97
N PRO A 133 5.51 -7.12 -9.26
CA PRO A 133 4.64 -7.00 -10.43
C PRO A 133 5.42 -6.93 -11.75
N THR A 134 6.72 -6.61 -11.71
CA THR A 134 7.60 -6.56 -12.89
C THR A 134 8.07 -7.96 -13.30
N LEU A 135 8.43 -8.79 -12.31
CA LEU A 135 8.81 -10.19 -12.48
C LEU A 135 7.61 -11.15 -12.51
N MET A 136 6.42 -10.64 -12.15
CA MET A 136 5.15 -11.38 -12.18
C MET A 136 5.12 -12.57 -11.22
N CYS A 137 5.89 -12.51 -10.14
CA CYS A 137 6.05 -13.62 -9.20
C CYS A 137 6.31 -13.14 -7.77
N PHE A 138 6.20 -14.06 -6.82
CA PHE A 138 6.62 -13.82 -5.45
C PHE A 138 8.13 -13.96 -5.32
N ASN A 139 8.75 -13.13 -4.49
CA ASN A 139 10.20 -13.15 -4.23
C ASN A 139 10.64 -14.34 -3.35
N SER A 140 9.71 -15.21 -2.95
CA SER A 140 9.95 -16.42 -2.15
C SER A 140 8.92 -17.51 -2.47
N PRO A 141 9.28 -18.81 -2.32
CA PRO A 141 8.32 -19.90 -2.44
C PRO A 141 7.25 -19.84 -1.34
N ASP A 142 6.16 -20.59 -1.53
CA ASP A 142 5.18 -20.78 -0.44
C ASP A 142 5.77 -21.74 0.60
N SER A 143 5.72 -21.34 1.87
CA SER A 143 6.18 -22.16 3.01
C SER A 143 5.07 -23.02 3.59
#